data_AF-A0A7V9B9G2-F1
#
_entry.id   AF-A0A7V9B9G2-F1
#
_cell.length_a   1.000
_cell.length_b   1.000
_cell.length_c   1.000
_cell.angle_alpha   90.00
_cell.angle_beta   90.00
_cell.angle_gamma   90.00
#
_symmetry.space_group_name_H-M   'P 1'
#
loop_
_entity.id
_entity.type
_entity.pdbx_description
1 polymer ?
#
loop_
_entity_poly.entity_id
_entity_poly.type
_entity_poly.pdbx_seq_one_letter_code
_entity_poly.pdbx_strand_id
1 'polypeptide(L)'
;MTSLTATLGRLAAPPTAQPHDAIRLDMLDQLVTAGTHAAGHQAWAAAWDRAATALRDAVIADARTALRAAALHSRYPTRRLAAIEPDPEAAEALRHRLLAEGMRLEAFEGQPADATTDRRRGAALEEAWRGAVRIALTDALRWRSAAARVAAWRRPMRAFWALATIAFAAALVAAGWLGGQIPAPAWFRPLHDAWWSLPWL
;
A
#
# COMPACT_ATOMS: atom_id res chain seq x y z
N MET A 1 22.37 38.54 -0.33
CA MET A 1 22.94 37.22 -0.67
C MET A 1 22.77 36.15 0.42
N THR A 2 22.52 36.48 1.69
CA THR A 2 22.59 35.51 2.82
C THR A 2 21.25 35.07 3.43
N SER A 3 20.13 35.73 3.09
CA SER A 3 18.82 35.57 3.76
C SER A 3 18.17 34.19 3.57
N LEU A 4 17.92 33.80 2.31
CA LEU A 4 17.16 32.60 1.99
C LEU A 4 17.94 31.32 2.32
N THR A 5 19.22 31.25 1.93
CA THR A 5 20.09 30.09 2.20
C THR A 5 20.26 29.85 3.71
N ALA A 6 20.43 30.90 4.51
CA ALA A 6 20.49 30.76 5.98
C ALA A 6 19.13 30.36 6.59
N THR A 7 18.03 30.71 5.93
CA THR A 7 16.69 30.28 6.36
C THR A 7 16.48 28.81 6.02
N LEU A 8 16.71 28.38 4.78
CA LEU A 8 16.60 26.99 4.33
C LEU A 8 17.56 26.06 5.08
N GLY A 9 18.79 26.50 5.37
CA GLY A 9 19.75 25.76 6.19
C GLY A 9 19.26 25.50 7.62
N ARG A 10 18.48 26.43 8.21
CA ARG A 10 17.80 26.18 9.49
C ARG A 10 16.68 25.14 9.37
N LEU A 11 15.97 25.11 8.25
CA LEU A 11 14.92 24.11 8.00
C LEU A 11 15.51 22.71 7.76
N ALA A 12 16.77 22.62 7.32
CA ALA A 12 17.46 21.35 7.06
C ALA A 12 17.91 20.62 8.34
N ALA A 13 17.94 21.30 9.49
CA ALA A 13 18.34 20.72 10.78
C ALA A 13 17.20 20.78 11.81
N PRO A 14 16.10 20.03 11.60
CA PRO A 14 15.04 19.96 12.59
C PRO A 14 15.55 19.29 13.89
N PRO A 15 15.02 19.67 15.07
CA PRO A 15 15.45 19.14 16.36
C PRO A 15 15.18 17.64 16.55
N THR A 16 14.35 17.04 15.70
CA THR A 16 14.06 15.60 15.66
C THR A 16 13.90 15.17 14.20
N ALA A 17 14.50 14.02 13.85
CA ALA A 17 14.32 13.41 12.54
C ALA A 17 12.83 13.12 12.27
N GLN A 18 12.33 13.56 11.13
CA GLN A 18 10.96 13.35 10.67
C GLN A 18 10.91 12.27 9.58
N PRO A 19 9.76 11.57 9.42
CA PRO A 19 9.54 10.69 8.28
C PRO A 19 9.75 11.43 6.97
N HIS A 20 10.41 10.79 6.01
CA HIS A 20 10.68 11.33 4.68
C HIS A 20 11.62 12.56 4.65
N ASP A 21 12.44 12.76 5.68
CA ASP A 21 13.44 13.85 5.75
C ASP A 21 14.38 13.88 4.54
N ALA A 22 14.76 12.73 3.99
CA ALA A 22 15.59 12.69 2.78
C ALA A 22 14.95 13.44 1.59
N ILE A 23 13.63 13.30 1.41
CA ILE A 23 12.88 13.97 0.34
C ILE A 23 12.77 15.47 0.63
N ARG A 24 12.57 15.84 1.91
CA ARG A 24 12.58 17.24 2.35
C ARG A 24 13.93 17.91 2.07
N LEU A 25 15.02 17.25 2.43
CA LEU A 25 16.38 17.76 2.26
C LEU A 25 16.73 17.91 0.79
N ASP A 26 16.37 16.94 -0.04
CA ASP A 26 16.53 17.03 -1.50
C ASP A 26 15.75 18.22 -2.09
N MET A 27 14.50 18.44 -1.65
CA MET A 27 13.72 19.61 -2.06
C MET A 27 14.40 20.93 -1.66
N LEU A 28 14.93 21.02 -0.44
CA LEU A 28 15.65 22.21 0.04
C LEU A 28 16.94 22.44 -0.77
N ASP A 29 17.67 21.38 -1.10
CA ASP A 29 18.89 21.45 -1.91
C ASP A 29 18.59 21.94 -3.33
N GLN A 30 17.51 21.46 -3.94
CA GLN A 30 17.03 21.94 -5.25
C GLN A 30 16.72 23.45 -5.21
N LEU A 31 16.08 23.93 -4.14
CA LEU A 31 15.74 25.35 -3.96
C LEU A 31 16.99 26.22 -3.76
N VAL A 32 17.99 25.71 -3.02
CA VAL A 32 19.28 26.39 -2.84
C VAL A 32 20.04 26.46 -4.16
N THR A 33 20.07 25.35 -4.91
CA THR A 33 20.76 25.24 -6.21
C THR A 33 20.13 26.12 -7.28
N ALA A 34 18.80 26.27 -7.28
CA ALA A 34 18.08 27.17 -8.19
C ALA A 34 18.43 28.66 -7.99
N GLY A 35 19.10 29.02 -6.88
CA GLY A 35 19.65 30.34 -6.63
C GLY A 35 18.62 31.37 -6.14
N THR A 36 19.04 32.21 -5.20
CA THR A 36 18.17 33.15 -4.44
C THR A 36 17.53 34.28 -5.26
N HIS A 37 17.92 34.46 -6.53
CA HIS A 37 17.38 35.51 -7.42
C HIS A 37 16.68 34.94 -8.66
N ALA A 38 16.87 33.64 -8.96
CA ALA A 38 16.25 32.92 -10.07
C ALA A 38 15.23 31.87 -9.59
N ALA A 39 15.14 31.60 -8.28
CA ALA A 39 14.05 30.86 -7.67
C ALA A 39 12.75 31.69 -7.68
N GLY A 40 12.31 32.09 -8.88
CA GLY A 40 10.97 32.57 -9.11
C GLY A 40 9.96 31.49 -8.75
N HIS A 41 8.68 31.87 -8.76
CA HIS A 41 7.55 31.00 -8.45
C HIS A 41 7.66 29.61 -9.13
N GLN A 42 8.13 29.58 -10.38
CA GLN A 42 8.30 28.37 -11.17
C GLN A 42 9.33 27.37 -10.60
N ALA A 43 10.45 27.83 -10.04
CA ALA A 43 11.44 26.93 -9.43
C ALA A 43 10.92 26.31 -8.14
N TRP A 44 10.14 27.08 -7.38
CA TRP A 44 9.47 26.61 -6.17
C TRP A 44 8.40 25.58 -6.47
N ALA A 45 7.53 25.87 -7.44
CA ALA A 45 6.51 24.93 -7.89
C ALA A 45 7.15 23.63 -8.41
N ALA A 46 8.23 23.72 -9.18
CA ALA A 46 8.94 22.55 -9.70
C ALA A 46 9.65 21.72 -8.61
N ALA A 47 10.23 22.37 -7.59
CA ALA A 47 10.82 21.66 -6.45
C ALA A 47 9.72 20.96 -5.62
N TRP A 48 8.60 21.63 -5.39
CA TRP A 48 7.46 21.05 -4.68
C TRP A 48 6.82 19.88 -5.43
N ASP A 49 6.59 20.02 -6.74
CA ASP A 49 6.01 18.94 -7.56
C ASP A 49 6.90 17.69 -7.57
N ARG A 50 8.23 17.87 -7.68
CA ARG A 50 9.20 16.77 -7.56
C ARG A 50 9.15 16.12 -6.18
N ALA A 51 9.12 16.92 -5.11
CA ALA A 51 9.06 16.41 -3.74
C ALA A 51 7.75 15.66 -3.47
N ALA A 52 6.61 16.18 -3.93
CA ALA A 52 5.30 15.54 -3.81
C ALA A 52 5.25 14.22 -4.58
N THR A 53 5.85 14.18 -5.77
CA THR A 53 5.97 12.98 -6.59
C THR A 53 6.84 11.92 -5.89
N ALA A 54 8.01 12.31 -5.38
CA ALA A 54 8.89 11.41 -4.63
C ALA A 54 8.23 10.88 -3.35
N LEU A 55 7.50 11.73 -2.62
CA LEU A 55 6.76 11.34 -1.42
C LEU A 55 5.64 10.35 -1.73
N ARG A 56 4.86 10.61 -2.80
CA ARG A 56 3.87 9.65 -3.31
C ARG A 56 4.53 8.30 -3.59
N ASP A 57 5.63 8.29 -4.35
CA ASP A 57 6.28 7.06 -4.77
C ASP A 57 6.82 6.26 -3.58
N ALA A 58 7.41 6.94 -2.60
CA ALA A 58 7.85 6.32 -1.35
C ALA A 58 6.68 5.66 -0.59
N VAL A 59 5.57 6.38 -0.39
CA VAL A 59 4.38 5.85 0.33
C VAL A 59 3.79 4.64 -0.40
N ILE A 60 3.69 4.70 -1.73
CA ILE A 60 3.15 3.61 -2.54
C ILE A 60 4.09 2.41 -2.54
N ALA A 61 5.41 2.62 -2.62
CA ALA A 61 6.40 1.55 -2.53
C ALA A 61 6.36 0.84 -1.17
N ASP A 62 6.26 1.60 -0.07
CA ASP A 62 6.12 1.05 1.28
C ASP A 62 4.83 0.24 1.42
N ALA A 63 3.71 0.76 0.92
CA ALA A 63 2.42 0.08 0.93
C ALA A 63 2.47 -1.25 0.17
N ARG A 64 3.04 -1.27 -1.04
CA ARG A 64 3.22 -2.49 -1.85
C ARG A 64 4.11 -3.50 -1.15
N THR A 65 5.22 -3.04 -0.56
CA THR A 65 6.14 -3.91 0.18
C THR A 65 5.46 -4.56 1.37
N ALA A 66 4.73 -3.79 2.17
CA ALA A 66 3.99 -4.30 3.33
C ALA A 66 2.89 -5.30 2.92
N LEU A 67 2.12 -5.00 1.88
CA LEU A 67 1.08 -5.90 1.36
C LEU A 67 1.64 -7.22 0.84
N ARG A 68 2.75 -7.16 0.09
CA ARG A 68 3.41 -8.37 -0.45
C ARG A 68 4.03 -9.21 0.66
N ALA A 69 4.68 -8.59 1.64
CA ALA A 69 5.21 -9.30 2.81
C ALA A 69 4.08 -10.00 3.59
N ALA A 70 2.96 -9.31 3.83
CA ALA A 70 1.78 -9.89 4.47
C ALA A 70 1.18 -11.04 3.66
N ALA A 71 1.10 -10.89 2.34
CA ALA A 71 0.56 -11.92 1.44
C ALA A 71 1.44 -13.18 1.41
N LEU A 72 2.76 -13.02 1.39
CA LEU A 72 3.70 -14.14 1.48
C LEU A 72 3.52 -14.88 2.81
N HIS A 73 3.40 -14.15 3.91
CA HIS A 73 3.21 -14.72 5.25
C HIS A 73 1.91 -15.54 5.36
N SER A 74 0.78 -15.00 4.88
CA SER A 74 -0.53 -15.68 4.97
C SER A 74 -0.84 -16.61 3.80
N ARG A 75 0.07 -16.75 2.82
CA ARG A 75 -0.16 -17.46 1.55
C ARG A 75 -1.41 -16.94 0.81
N TYR A 76 -1.60 -15.62 0.85
CA TYR A 76 -2.73 -14.93 0.25
C TYR A 76 -2.72 -15.07 -1.28
N PRO A 77 -3.87 -15.25 -1.95
CA PRO A 77 -3.90 -15.44 -3.40
C PRO A 77 -3.49 -14.17 -4.16
N THR A 78 -2.54 -14.30 -5.10
CA THR A 78 -1.99 -13.18 -5.90
C THR A 78 -3.07 -12.40 -6.65
N ARG A 79 -4.08 -13.08 -7.22
CA ARG A 79 -5.20 -12.42 -7.92
C ARG A 79 -6.00 -11.49 -6.99
N ARG A 80 -6.18 -11.89 -5.73
CA ARG A 80 -6.86 -11.06 -4.72
C ARG A 80 -5.97 -9.96 -4.19
N LEU A 81 -4.66 -10.19 -4.13
CA LEU A 81 -3.69 -9.16 -3.75
C LEU A 81 -3.70 -8.00 -4.75
N ALA A 82 -3.68 -8.32 -6.05
CA ALA A 82 -3.71 -7.34 -7.13
C ALA A 82 -4.93 -6.40 -7.08
N ALA A 83 -6.07 -6.87 -6.57
CA ALA A 83 -7.28 -6.06 -6.40
C ALA A 83 -7.23 -5.09 -5.21
N ILE A 84 -6.23 -5.21 -4.32
CA ILE A 84 -6.07 -4.40 -3.11
C ILE A 84 -4.79 -3.56 -3.17
N GLU A 85 -3.81 -3.94 -4.00
CA GLU A 85 -2.60 -3.13 -4.19
C GLU A 85 -2.94 -1.70 -4.65
N PRO A 86 -2.13 -0.69 -4.28
CA PRO A 86 -2.34 0.67 -4.75
C PRO A 86 -2.27 0.74 -6.28
N ASP A 87 -3.39 1.14 -6.88
CA ASP A 87 -3.55 1.35 -8.31
C ASP A 87 -3.01 2.73 -8.74
N PRO A 88 -2.86 2.98 -10.05
CA PRO A 88 -2.38 4.26 -10.55
C PRO A 88 -3.28 5.45 -10.18
N GLU A 89 -4.59 5.24 -10.09
CA GLU A 89 -5.56 6.30 -9.78
C GLU A 89 -5.42 6.76 -8.32
N ALA A 90 -5.28 5.83 -7.38
CA ALA A 90 -5.03 6.12 -5.97
C ALA A 90 -3.68 6.82 -5.76
N ALA A 91 -2.64 6.43 -6.51
CA ALA A 91 -1.35 7.11 -6.49
C ALA A 91 -1.49 8.57 -6.97
N GLU A 92 -2.25 8.79 -8.04
CA GLU A 92 -2.45 10.13 -8.58
C GLU A 92 -3.34 10.99 -7.68
N ALA A 93 -4.40 10.42 -7.09
CA ALA A 93 -5.20 11.09 -6.07
C ALA A 93 -4.38 11.47 -4.82
N LEU A 94 -3.41 10.63 -4.41
CA LEU A 94 -2.45 11.00 -3.38
C LEU A 94 -1.58 12.17 -3.85
N ARG A 95 -1.04 12.13 -5.07
CA ARG A 95 -0.25 13.25 -5.63
C ARG A 95 -1.01 14.56 -5.57
N HIS A 96 -2.25 14.59 -6.05
CA HIS A 96 -3.07 15.80 -6.06
C HIS A 96 -3.29 16.38 -4.66
N ARG A 97 -3.53 15.52 -3.65
CA ARG A 97 -3.64 15.97 -2.25
C ARG A 97 -2.32 16.55 -1.73
N LEU A 98 -1.18 15.96 -2.08
CA LEU A 98 0.14 16.48 -1.70
C LEU A 98 0.45 17.81 -2.41
N LEU A 99 0.10 17.93 -3.69
CA LEU A 99 0.25 19.18 -4.45
C LEU A 99 -0.61 20.31 -3.88
N ALA A 100 -1.83 19.99 -3.43
CA ALA A 100 -2.74 20.98 -2.83
C ALA A 100 -2.14 21.67 -1.59
N GLU A 101 -1.30 20.99 -0.80
CA GLU A 101 -0.60 21.64 0.32
C GLU A 101 0.42 22.69 -0.14
N GLY A 102 0.97 22.52 -1.35
CA GLY A 102 1.89 23.46 -1.98
C GLY A 102 1.23 24.75 -2.49
N MET A 103 -0.09 24.76 -2.70
CA MET A 103 -0.82 25.96 -3.18
C MET A 103 -0.66 27.17 -2.25
N ARG A 104 -0.38 26.94 -0.97
CA ARG A 104 -0.10 28.03 0.00
C ARG A 104 1.15 28.84 -0.38
N LEU A 105 2.05 28.28 -1.17
CA LEU A 105 3.26 28.94 -1.67
C LEU A 105 2.95 29.90 -2.83
N GLU A 106 1.83 29.72 -3.53
CA GLU A 106 1.36 30.61 -4.61
C GLU A 106 1.02 32.01 -4.08
N ALA A 107 0.62 32.12 -2.80
CA ALA A 107 0.33 33.40 -2.15
C ALA A 107 1.52 34.38 -2.13
N PHE A 108 2.73 33.88 -2.37
CA PHE A 108 3.95 34.68 -2.45
C PHE A 108 4.42 34.98 -3.87
N GLU A 109 3.66 34.58 -4.89
CA GLU A 109 3.91 34.94 -6.28
C GLU A 109 3.87 36.47 -6.47
N GLY A 110 4.78 37.00 -7.29
CA GLY A 110 4.89 38.45 -7.55
C GLY A 110 5.39 39.31 -6.38
N GLN A 111 5.60 38.73 -5.17
CA GLN A 111 6.13 39.47 -4.03
C GLN A 111 7.65 39.71 -4.14
N PRO A 112 8.14 40.88 -3.69
CA PRO A 112 9.55 41.22 -3.75
C PRO A 112 10.41 40.24 -2.96
N ALA A 113 11.60 39.93 -3.48
CA ALA A 113 12.58 39.05 -2.85
C ALA A 113 13.35 39.80 -1.75
N ASP A 114 12.68 40.09 -0.63
CA ASP A 114 13.26 40.66 0.58
C ASP A 114 13.39 39.63 1.71
N ALA A 115 14.20 39.96 2.73
CA ALA A 115 14.50 39.05 3.84
C ALA A 115 13.29 38.69 4.74
N THR A 116 12.22 39.48 4.71
CA THR A 116 10.98 39.20 5.45
C THR A 116 10.10 38.25 4.66
N THR A 117 9.96 38.48 3.36
CA THR A 117 9.23 37.64 2.40
C THR A 117 9.88 36.27 2.28
N ASP A 118 11.21 36.19 2.21
CA ASP A 118 11.98 34.94 2.23
C ASP A 118 11.71 34.10 3.49
N ARG A 119 11.68 34.76 4.66
CA ARG A 119 11.36 34.08 5.93
C ARG A 119 9.93 33.55 5.97
N ARG A 120 8.97 34.32 5.47
CA ARG A 120 7.57 33.89 5.39
C ARG A 120 7.38 32.73 4.41
N ARG A 121 8.04 32.77 3.24
CA ARG A 121 8.07 31.67 2.28
C ARG A 121 8.65 30.40 2.90
N GLY A 122 9.78 30.51 3.60
CA GLY A 122 10.40 29.38 4.31
C GLY A 122 9.45 28.76 5.36
N ALA A 123 8.80 29.58 6.18
CA ALA A 123 7.82 29.10 7.17
C ALA A 123 6.59 28.43 6.51
N ALA A 124 6.09 29.01 5.41
CA ALA A 124 4.99 28.42 4.64
C ALA A 124 5.38 27.07 4.02
N LEU A 125 6.61 26.93 3.53
CA LEU A 125 7.15 25.67 3.02
C LEU A 125 7.18 24.59 4.11
N GLU A 126 7.64 24.93 5.32
CA GLU A 126 7.66 23.96 6.41
C GLU A 126 6.26 23.53 6.84
N GLU A 127 5.30 24.45 6.88
CA GLU A 127 3.91 24.11 7.20
C GLU A 127 3.28 23.25 6.09
N ALA A 128 3.52 23.58 4.82
CA ALA A 128 3.09 22.78 3.69
C ALA A 128 3.69 21.37 3.75
N TRP A 129 5.00 21.26 4.02
CA TRP A 129 5.67 19.97 4.17
C TRP A 129 5.10 19.16 5.33
N ARG A 130 4.85 19.77 6.49
CA ARG A 130 4.17 19.12 7.62
C ARG A 130 2.76 18.67 7.26
N GLY A 131 2.03 19.45 6.45
CA GLY A 131 0.77 19.05 5.83
C GLY A 131 0.88 17.80 4.97
N ALA A 132 1.80 17.82 4.01
CA ALA A 132 2.07 16.71 3.09
C ALA A 132 2.45 15.42 3.85
N VAL A 133 3.31 15.52 4.87
CA VAL A 133 3.69 14.38 5.73
C VAL A 133 2.50 13.84 6.51
N ARG A 134 1.60 14.69 7.03
CA ARG A 134 0.35 14.21 7.69
C ARG A 134 -0.54 13.42 6.73
N ILE A 135 -0.68 13.89 5.49
CA ILE A 135 -1.44 13.18 4.45
C ILE A 135 -0.79 11.82 4.16
N ALA A 136 0.53 11.81 3.93
CA ALA A 136 1.30 10.59 3.69
C ALA A 136 1.18 9.57 4.83
N LEU A 137 1.29 10.02 6.09
CA LEU A 137 1.14 9.16 7.27
C LEU A 137 -0.27 8.58 7.40
N THR A 138 -1.29 9.37 7.11
CA THR A 138 -2.69 8.91 7.10
C THR A 138 -2.89 7.82 6.05
N ASP A 139 -2.35 8.03 4.85
CA ASP A 139 -2.40 7.04 3.77
C ASP A 139 -1.63 5.76 4.15
N ALA A 140 -0.43 5.90 4.72
CA ALA A 140 0.37 4.78 5.22
C ALA A 140 -0.35 3.97 6.32
N LEU A 141 -1.17 4.61 7.17
CA LEU A 141 -1.99 3.90 8.17
C LEU A 141 -3.11 3.09 7.51
N ARG A 142 -3.76 3.63 6.47
CA ARG A 142 -4.75 2.90 5.66
C ARG A 142 -4.13 1.64 5.07
N TRP A 143 -2.94 1.73 4.49
CA TRP A 143 -2.24 0.59 3.90
C TRP A 143 -1.73 -0.42 4.92
N ARG A 144 -1.22 0.03 6.07
CA ARG A 144 -0.88 -0.85 7.19
C ARG A 144 -2.09 -1.66 7.67
N SER A 145 -3.24 -1.01 7.76
CA SER A 145 -4.50 -1.69 8.11
C SER A 145 -4.91 -2.73 7.06
N ALA A 146 -4.72 -2.43 5.76
CA ALA A 146 -4.95 -3.38 4.69
C ALA A 146 -3.99 -4.58 4.76
N ALA A 147 -2.69 -4.33 4.98
CA ALA A 147 -1.69 -5.38 5.16
C ALA A 147 -2.00 -6.27 6.37
N ALA A 148 -2.47 -5.70 7.48
CA ALA A 148 -2.91 -6.46 8.65
C ALA A 148 -4.08 -7.40 8.32
N ARG A 149 -5.06 -6.95 7.53
CA ARG A 149 -6.17 -7.81 7.05
C ARG A 149 -5.67 -8.95 6.16
N VAL A 150 -4.71 -8.67 5.29
CA VAL A 150 -4.08 -9.70 4.43
C VAL A 150 -3.29 -10.70 5.27
N ALA A 151 -2.54 -10.25 6.27
CA ALA A 151 -1.78 -11.10 7.17
C ALA A 151 -2.70 -11.99 8.03
N ALA A 152 -3.85 -11.45 8.47
CA ALA A 152 -4.86 -12.17 9.23
C ALA A 152 -5.71 -13.14 8.38
N TRP A 153 -5.54 -13.14 7.06
CA TRP A 153 -6.32 -13.99 6.17
C TRP A 153 -6.12 -15.47 6.50
N ARG A 154 -7.23 -16.18 6.70
CA ARG A 154 -7.26 -17.63 6.81
C ARG A 154 -7.96 -18.20 5.59
N ARG A 155 -7.38 -19.25 5.00
CA ARG A 155 -8.00 -19.97 3.88
C ARG A 155 -9.42 -20.37 4.27
N PRO A 156 -10.47 -19.96 3.51
CA PRO A 156 -11.81 -20.44 3.75
C PRO A 156 -11.86 -21.95 3.45
N MET A 157 -11.72 -22.77 4.50
CA MET A 157 -11.71 -24.24 4.43
C MET A 157 -13.10 -24.83 4.19
N ARG A 158 -14.16 -24.02 4.06
CA ARG A 158 -15.54 -24.51 3.96
C ARG A 158 -15.74 -25.49 2.79
N ALA A 159 -15.17 -25.18 1.62
CA ALA A 159 -15.26 -26.08 0.46
C ALA A 159 -14.48 -27.39 0.68
N PHE A 160 -13.31 -27.31 1.32
CA PHE A 160 -12.53 -28.50 1.68
C PHE A 160 -13.30 -29.37 2.67
N TRP A 161 -13.87 -28.78 3.73
CA TRP A 161 -14.70 -29.50 4.69
C TRP A 161 -15.95 -30.10 4.04
N ALA A 162 -16.63 -29.38 3.16
CA ALA A 162 -17.77 -29.92 2.42
C ALA A 162 -17.39 -31.16 1.60
N LEU A 163 -16.28 -31.09 0.85
CA LEU A 163 -15.77 -32.23 0.07
C LEU A 163 -15.30 -33.37 0.96
N ALA A 164 -14.61 -33.08 2.07
CA ALA A 164 -14.17 -34.09 3.03
C ALA A 164 -15.36 -34.81 3.67
N THR A 165 -16.42 -34.09 4.01
CA THR A 165 -17.67 -34.68 4.53
C THR A 165 -18.34 -35.58 3.50
N ILE A 166 -18.42 -35.14 2.24
CA ILE A 166 -18.97 -35.96 1.14
C ILE A 166 -18.14 -37.24 0.96
N ALA A 167 -16.81 -37.11 0.91
CA ALA A 167 -15.91 -38.24 0.75
C ALA A 167 -16.01 -39.21 1.93
N PHE A 168 -16.09 -38.70 3.16
CA PHE A 168 -16.26 -39.51 4.36
C PHE A 168 -17.60 -40.26 4.37
N ALA A 169 -18.69 -39.58 3.99
CA ALA A 169 -20.00 -40.22 3.84
C ALA A 169 -19.98 -41.34 2.77
N ALA A 170 -19.33 -41.09 1.63
CA ALA A 170 -19.15 -42.12 0.60
C ALA A 170 -18.33 -43.31 1.11
N ALA A 171 -17.26 -43.07 1.88
CA ALA A 171 -16.45 -44.12 2.48
C ALA A 171 -17.23 -44.95 3.50
N LEU A 172 -18.08 -44.33 4.33
CA LEU A 172 -18.96 -45.05 5.26
C LEU A 172 -19.96 -45.94 4.53
N VAL A 173 -20.56 -45.45 3.43
CA VAL A 173 -21.47 -46.27 2.60
C VAL A 173 -20.71 -47.45 2.00
N ALA A 174 -19.51 -47.24 1.47
CA ALA A 174 -18.69 -48.31 0.92
C ALA A 174 -18.29 -49.34 1.98
N ALA A 175 -17.90 -48.90 3.18
CA ALA A 175 -17.54 -49.79 4.29
C ALA A 175 -18.74 -50.60 4.80
N GLY A 176 -19.92 -49.97 4.94
CA GLY A 176 -21.15 -50.66 5.33
C GLY A 176 -21.60 -51.68 4.29
N TRP A 177 -21.41 -51.38 3.01
CA TRP A 177 -21.66 -52.32 1.91
C TRP A 177 -20.66 -53.50 1.90
N LEU A 178 -19.35 -53.23 1.97
CA LEU A 178 -18.32 -54.27 2.02
C LEU A 178 -18.42 -55.15 3.28
N GLY A 179 -18.87 -54.58 4.40
CA GLY A 179 -19.11 -55.31 5.65
C GLY A 179 -20.45 -56.05 5.69
N GLY A 180 -21.26 -56.01 4.63
CA GLY A 180 -22.54 -56.72 4.55
C GLY A 180 -23.68 -56.11 5.38
N GLN A 181 -23.49 -54.93 5.94
CA GLN A 181 -24.50 -54.25 6.78
C GLN A 181 -25.53 -53.45 5.96
N ILE A 182 -25.19 -53.10 4.71
CA ILE A 182 -26.05 -52.30 3.82
C ILE A 182 -26.14 -53.00 2.45
N PRO A 183 -27.34 -53.12 1.86
CA PRO A 183 -27.49 -53.69 0.52
C PRO A 183 -26.79 -52.83 -0.55
N ALA A 184 -26.28 -53.50 -1.59
CA ALA A 184 -25.59 -52.84 -2.70
C ALA A 184 -26.47 -51.76 -3.35
N PRO A 185 -25.93 -50.56 -3.64
CA PRO A 185 -26.66 -49.53 -4.37
C PRO A 185 -27.17 -50.07 -5.71
N ALA A 186 -28.41 -49.73 -6.08
CA ALA A 186 -29.08 -50.30 -7.26
C ALA A 186 -28.29 -50.14 -8.58
N TRP A 187 -27.57 -49.03 -8.73
CA TRP A 187 -26.73 -48.73 -9.89
C TRP A 187 -25.41 -49.53 -9.93
N PHE A 188 -25.02 -50.16 -8.82
CA PHE A 188 -23.79 -50.97 -8.70
C PHE A 188 -24.07 -52.48 -8.59
N ARG A 189 -25.33 -52.88 -8.40
CA ARG A 189 -25.76 -54.29 -8.37
C ARG A 189 -25.19 -55.17 -9.50
N PRO A 190 -25.20 -54.77 -10.79
CA PRO A 190 -24.69 -55.66 -11.85
C PRO A 190 -23.19 -55.98 -11.69
N LEU A 191 -22.40 -55.05 -11.15
CA LEU A 191 -20.97 -55.26 -10.92
C LEU A 191 -20.70 -56.02 -9.62
N HIS A 192 -21.50 -55.77 -8.58
CA HIS A 192 -21.49 -56.52 -7.33
C HIS A 192 -21.80 -58.00 -7.56
N ASP A 193 -22.87 -58.30 -8.30
CA ASP A 193 -23.30 -59.68 -8.54
C ASP A 193 -22.28 -60.42 -9.42
N ALA A 194 -21.61 -59.71 -10.35
CA ALA A 194 -20.49 -60.25 -11.13
C ALA A 194 -19.22 -60.48 -10.28
N TRP A 195 -18.93 -59.63 -9.31
CA TRP A 195 -17.75 -59.74 -8.44
C TRP A 195 -17.87 -60.89 -7.42
N TRP A 196 -19.05 -61.06 -6.83
CA TRP A 196 -19.32 -62.09 -5.81
C TRP A 196 -19.71 -63.45 -6.40
N SER A 197 -19.90 -63.56 -7.72
CA SER A 197 -20.11 -64.84 -8.42
C SER A 197 -18.80 -65.50 -8.87
N LEU A 198 -17.65 -64.87 -8.58
CA LEU A 198 -16.33 -65.38 -8.95
C LEU A 198 -15.85 -66.46 -7.96
N PRO A 199 -15.16 -67.52 -8.44
CA PRO A 199 -14.97 -68.78 -7.71
C PRO A 199 -13.91 -68.75 -6.57
N TRP A 200 -13.50 -67.56 -6.11
CA TRP A 200 -12.49 -67.39 -5.06
C TRP A 200 -13.07 -67.01 -3.69
N LEU A 201 -14.37 -67.25 -3.51
CA LEU A 201 -15.11 -67.27 -2.25
C LEU A 201 -15.75 -68.64 -2.07
#